data_AF-A0A9D6TZT0-F1
#
_entry.id   AF-A0A9D6TZT0-F1
#
_cell.length_a   1.000
_cell.length_b   1.000
_cell.length_c   1.000
_cell.angle_alpha   90.00
_cell.angle_beta   90.00
_cell.angle_gamma   90.00
#
_symmetry.space_group_name_H-M   'P 1'
#
loop_
_entity.id
_entity.type
_entity.pdbx_description
1 polymer ?
#
loop_
_entity_poly.entity_id
_entity_poly.type
_entity_poly.pdbx_seq_one_letter_code
_entity_poly.pdbx_strand_id
1 'polypeptide(L)'
;MGALDIRSTEFWDLDKVDGELRRVYDICNGCRRCLPLCPSFRVLFDRLDVDAVDGDVEKLPRADTKEVVDLCYQCKLCFNHCPYTPPHRWEVDFPRLMLRARAAEARKHGVAFQDRLLGATDLIGKLGSLTAPLSNWVSEWRLHRAFLQAVAGIHKDRRLPRFHRETFSSWFRRRAGQTGARASAAGVAGQTGARASAAGVAGQTGARASAAGVAGQTGARASAAGVA
;
A
#
# COMPACT_ATOMS: atom_id res chain seq x y z
N MET A 1 2.48 -22.80 2.39
CA MET A 1 1.63 -21.80 1.71
C MET A 1 0.11 -21.88 1.99
N GLY A 2 -0.38 -22.66 2.98
CA GLY A 2 -1.83 -22.80 3.24
C GLY A 2 -2.49 -21.66 4.04
N ALA A 3 -1.75 -21.03 4.96
CA ALA A 3 -2.31 -20.09 5.93
C ALA A 3 -2.82 -18.75 5.35
N LEU A 4 -2.52 -18.44 4.08
CA LEU A 4 -2.88 -17.15 3.46
C LEU A 4 -3.71 -17.31 2.18
N ASP A 5 -4.31 -18.49 1.96
CA ASP A 5 -5.26 -18.71 0.87
C ASP A 5 -6.66 -18.20 1.24
N ILE A 6 -7.09 -17.11 0.63
CA ILE A 6 -8.40 -16.47 0.87
C ILE A 6 -9.61 -17.36 0.53
N ARG A 7 -9.41 -18.38 -0.31
CA ARG A 7 -10.46 -19.33 -0.68
C ARG A 7 -10.69 -20.41 0.38
N SER A 8 -9.71 -20.63 1.25
CA SER A 8 -9.84 -21.56 2.36
C SER A 8 -10.78 -21.02 3.43
N THR A 9 -11.57 -21.90 4.06
CA THR A 9 -12.39 -21.55 5.22
C THR A 9 -11.54 -21.16 6.42
N GLU A 10 -10.36 -21.79 6.59
CA GLU A 10 -9.42 -21.49 7.68
C GLU A 10 -8.88 -20.06 7.60
N PHE A 11 -8.89 -19.43 6.43
CA PHE A 11 -8.46 -18.04 6.28
C PHE A 11 -9.26 -17.09 7.17
N TRP A 12 -10.55 -17.39 7.36
CA TRP A 12 -11.53 -16.55 8.03
C TRP A 12 -11.79 -16.96 9.49
N ASP A 13 -11.26 -18.11 9.92
CA ASP A 13 -11.41 -18.61 11.28
C ASP A 13 -10.46 -17.85 12.22
N LEU A 14 -11.00 -17.18 13.25
CA LEU A 14 -10.21 -16.33 14.15
C LEU A 14 -9.22 -17.13 15.01
N ASP A 15 -9.52 -18.37 15.37
CA ASP A 15 -8.61 -19.18 16.18
C ASP A 15 -7.45 -19.70 15.31
N LYS A 16 -7.72 -20.03 14.04
CA LYS A 16 -6.68 -20.33 13.04
C LYS A 16 -5.83 -19.11 12.70
N VAL A 17 -6.40 -17.91 12.74
CA VAL A 17 -5.65 -16.65 12.59
C VAL A 17 -4.76 -16.43 13.81
N ASP A 18 -5.29 -16.56 15.02
CA ASP A 18 -4.52 -16.37 16.27
C ASP A 18 -3.36 -17.35 16.37
N GLY A 19 -3.56 -18.63 16.03
CA GLY A 19 -2.48 -19.62 15.99
C GLY A 19 -1.35 -19.24 15.01
N GLU A 20 -1.70 -18.69 13.84
CA GLU A 20 -0.70 -18.22 12.88
C GLU A 20 0.00 -16.93 13.34
N LEU A 21 -0.71 -16.03 14.03
CA LEU A 21 -0.13 -14.86 14.67
C LEU A 21 0.92 -15.28 15.71
N ARG A 22 0.57 -16.21 16.59
CA ARG A 22 1.49 -16.72 17.63
C ARG A 22 2.72 -17.39 17.02
N ARG A 23 2.54 -18.25 16.01
CA ARG A 23 3.67 -18.86 15.28
C ARG A 23 4.62 -17.81 14.71
N VAL A 24 4.10 -16.78 14.05
CA VAL A 24 4.93 -15.73 13.46
C VAL A 24 5.59 -14.88 14.54
N TYR A 25 4.89 -14.57 15.63
CA TYR A 25 5.42 -13.79 16.73
C TYR A 25 6.55 -14.51 17.45
N ASP A 26 6.45 -15.83 17.61
CA ASP A 26 7.51 -16.66 18.18
C ASP A 26 8.79 -16.62 17.32
N ILE A 27 8.64 -16.78 16.01
CA ILE A 27 9.77 -16.65 15.07
C ILE A 27 10.36 -15.23 15.11
N CYS A 28 9.51 -14.20 15.23
CA CYS A 28 9.93 -12.81 15.33
C CYS A 28 10.68 -12.52 16.63
N ASN A 29 10.24 -13.13 17.75
CA ASN A 29 10.88 -13.03 19.06
C ASN A 29 12.32 -13.56 19.02
N GLY A 30 12.57 -14.61 18.24
CA GLY A 30 13.90 -15.21 18.11
C GLY A 30 14.97 -14.32 17.44
N CYS A 31 14.61 -13.42 16.52
CA CYS A 31 15.60 -12.62 15.77
C CYS A 31 15.52 -11.11 15.99
N ARG A 32 14.33 -10.57 16.33
CA ARG A 32 14.04 -9.15 16.62
C ARG A 32 14.54 -8.11 15.62
N ARG A 33 14.93 -8.54 14.41
CA ARG A 33 15.50 -7.69 13.35
C ARG A 33 14.58 -6.54 12.92
N CYS A 34 13.27 -6.70 13.13
CA CYS A 34 12.25 -5.74 12.71
C CYS A 34 12.00 -4.61 13.71
N LEU A 35 12.56 -4.67 14.93
CA LEU A 35 12.36 -3.67 15.98
C LEU A 35 12.59 -2.21 15.53
N PRO A 36 13.68 -1.85 14.83
CA PRO A 36 13.90 -0.45 14.42
C PRO A 36 13.00 0.00 13.25
N LEU A 37 12.27 -0.92 12.61
CA LEU A 37 11.57 -0.64 11.35
C LEU A 37 10.09 -0.28 11.53
N CYS A 38 9.44 -0.75 12.61
CA CYS A 38 7.98 -0.70 12.70
C CYS A 38 7.46 -0.74 14.15
N PRO A 39 6.45 0.10 14.49
CA PRO A 39 5.88 0.18 15.83
C PRO A 39 5.16 -1.09 16.29
N SER A 40 4.59 -1.89 15.37
CA SER A 40 4.00 -3.19 15.71
C SER A 40 5.00 -4.09 16.43
N PHE A 41 6.25 -4.11 16.00
CA PHE A 41 7.29 -4.94 16.63
C PHE A 41 7.78 -4.34 17.95
N ARG A 42 7.81 -3.01 18.08
CA ARG A 42 8.11 -2.38 19.37
C ARG A 42 7.09 -2.83 20.42
N VAL A 43 5.79 -2.68 20.13
CA VAL A 43 4.74 -3.14 21.05
C VAL A 43 4.83 -4.64 21.29
N LEU A 44 4.98 -5.46 20.24
CA LEU A 44 5.10 -6.91 20.40
C LEU A 44 6.22 -7.29 21.38
N PHE A 45 7.42 -6.74 21.20
CA PHE A 45 8.58 -7.11 22.02
C PHE A 45 8.48 -6.50 23.43
N ASP A 46 7.98 -5.27 23.57
CA ASP A 46 7.70 -4.67 24.88
C ASP A 46 6.73 -5.54 25.71
N ARG A 47 5.74 -6.18 25.06
CA ARG A 47 4.80 -7.09 25.74
C ARG A 47 5.35 -8.49 25.97
N LEU A 48 6.26 -8.97 25.13
CA LEU A 48 6.92 -10.25 25.34
C LEU A 48 7.95 -10.20 26.48
N ASP A 49 8.58 -9.04 26.69
CA ASP A 49 9.67 -8.87 27.66
C ASP A 49 9.19 -8.60 29.10
N VAL A 50 7.88 -8.56 29.35
CA VAL A 50 7.35 -8.45 30.72
C VAL A 50 7.43 -9.79 31.43
N ASP A 51 7.72 -9.79 32.73
CA ASP A 51 7.91 -11.02 33.54
C ASP A 51 6.74 -12.01 33.46
N ALA A 52 5.50 -11.52 33.27
CA ALA A 52 4.32 -12.37 33.17
C ALA A 52 4.29 -13.20 31.86
N VAL A 53 4.91 -12.70 30.80
CA VAL A 53 4.95 -13.34 29.47
C VAL A 53 6.28 -14.06 29.29
N ASP A 54 7.40 -13.44 29.68
CA ASP A 54 8.75 -14.02 29.68
C ASP A 54 9.11 -14.69 28.33
N GLY A 55 8.84 -13.98 27.24
CA GLY A 55 9.07 -14.44 25.87
C GLY A 55 8.12 -15.54 25.37
N ASP A 56 7.23 -16.07 26.21
CA ASP A 56 6.25 -17.10 25.83
C ASP A 56 5.03 -16.46 25.15
N VAL A 57 4.98 -16.57 23.83
CA VAL A 57 3.93 -16.00 22.99
C VAL A 57 2.54 -16.57 23.33
N GLU A 58 2.44 -17.78 23.88
CA GLU A 58 1.15 -18.35 24.28
C GLU A 58 0.53 -17.59 25.47
N LYS A 59 1.36 -16.95 26.30
CA LYS A 59 0.89 -16.12 27.42
C LYS A 59 0.43 -14.72 27.00
N LEU A 60 0.64 -14.31 25.75
CA LEU A 60 0.18 -13.00 25.28
C LEU A 60 -1.36 -12.92 25.31
N PRO A 61 -1.92 -11.88 25.97
CA PRO A 61 -3.35 -11.60 25.90
C PRO A 61 -3.78 -11.34 24.46
N ARG A 62 -4.98 -11.79 24.07
CA ARG A 62 -5.53 -11.52 22.73
C ARG A 62 -5.60 -10.03 22.39
N ALA A 63 -5.80 -9.17 23.39
CA ALA A 63 -5.79 -7.72 23.21
C ALA A 63 -4.43 -7.20 22.70
N ASP A 64 -3.34 -7.77 23.20
CA ASP A 64 -1.97 -7.38 22.85
C ASP A 64 -1.63 -7.86 21.45
N THR A 65 -1.99 -9.11 21.12
CA THR A 65 -1.90 -9.64 19.75
C THR A 65 -2.68 -8.76 18.77
N LYS A 66 -3.88 -8.33 19.15
CA LYS A 66 -4.71 -7.43 18.34
C LYS A 66 -4.06 -6.05 18.17
N GLU A 67 -3.48 -5.48 19.22
CA GLU A 67 -2.82 -4.17 19.15
C GLU A 67 -1.65 -4.18 18.14
N VAL A 68 -0.86 -5.26 18.11
CA VAL A 68 0.22 -5.44 17.12
C VAL A 68 -0.33 -5.41 15.69
N VAL A 69 -1.48 -6.07 15.45
CA VAL A 69 -2.20 -6.04 14.16
C VAL A 69 -2.71 -4.64 13.82
N ASP A 70 -3.28 -3.93 14.80
CA ASP A 70 -3.87 -2.60 14.65
C ASP A 70 -2.82 -1.51 14.36
N LEU A 71 -1.57 -1.71 14.79
CA LEU A 71 -0.46 -0.80 14.51
C LEU A 71 0.18 -1.01 13.13
N CYS A 72 -0.13 -2.12 12.43
CA CYS A 72 0.44 -2.39 11.12
C CYS A 72 -0.21 -1.52 10.02
N TYR A 73 0.56 -0.60 9.44
CA TYR A 73 0.15 0.27 8.32
C TYR A 73 0.58 -0.26 6.94
N GLN A 74 0.89 -1.56 6.81
CA GLN A 74 1.11 -2.24 5.52
C GLN A 74 2.23 -1.66 4.63
N CYS A 75 3.27 -1.05 5.21
CA CYS A 75 4.41 -0.53 4.45
C CYS A 75 5.34 -1.61 3.84
N LYS A 76 5.25 -2.85 4.33
CA LYS A 76 6.07 -4.02 3.94
C LYS A 76 7.59 -3.89 4.15
N LEU A 77 8.06 -2.90 4.90
CA LEU A 77 9.49 -2.75 5.19
C LEU A 77 10.05 -3.97 5.95
N CYS A 78 9.31 -4.50 6.92
CA CYS A 78 9.71 -5.70 7.66
C CYS A 78 9.83 -6.94 6.76
N PHE A 79 9.00 -7.07 5.72
CA PHE A 79 9.05 -8.18 4.78
C PHE A 79 10.38 -8.17 4.02
N ASN A 80 10.78 -7.02 3.47
CA ASN A 80 12.01 -6.90 2.69
C ASN A 80 13.28 -7.14 3.51
N HIS A 81 13.24 -6.92 4.83
CA HIS A 81 14.37 -7.14 5.74
C HIS A 81 14.36 -8.51 6.44
N CYS A 82 13.26 -9.26 6.35
CA CYS A 82 13.11 -10.53 7.05
C CYS A 82 13.83 -11.66 6.29
N PRO A 83 14.77 -12.38 6.93
CA PRO A 83 15.47 -13.51 6.30
C PRO A 83 14.59 -14.77 6.15
N TYR A 84 13.39 -14.75 6.72
CA TYR A 84 12.50 -15.92 6.83
C TYR A 84 11.28 -15.84 5.92
N THR A 85 11.27 -14.89 4.98
CA THR A 85 10.23 -14.79 3.95
C THR A 85 10.27 -15.98 2.98
N PRO A 86 9.16 -16.31 2.29
CA PRO A 86 9.17 -17.36 1.26
C PRO A 86 10.29 -17.13 0.23
N PRO A 87 11.03 -18.18 -0.19
CA PRO A 87 10.74 -19.61 -0.03
C PRO A 87 11.35 -20.25 1.24
N HIS A 88 11.79 -19.47 2.23
CA HIS A 88 12.32 -20.03 3.48
C HIS A 88 11.31 -20.97 4.16
N ARG A 89 11.78 -22.02 4.82
CA ARG A 89 10.94 -23.07 5.44
C ARG A 89 9.87 -22.55 6.42
N TRP A 90 10.09 -21.37 6.99
CA TRP A 90 9.17 -20.73 7.95
C TRP A 90 8.12 -19.83 7.29
N GLU A 91 8.29 -19.49 6.02
CA GLU A 91 7.34 -18.74 5.17
C GLU A 91 6.73 -17.52 5.87
N VAL A 92 7.54 -16.69 6.53
CA VAL A 92 7.06 -15.54 7.32
C VAL A 92 6.64 -14.41 6.37
N ASP A 93 5.33 -14.17 6.26
CA ASP A 93 4.75 -13.01 5.59
C ASP A 93 3.91 -12.19 6.59
N PHE A 94 4.62 -11.43 7.44
CA PHE A 94 4.01 -10.59 8.46
C PHE A 94 2.93 -9.62 7.91
N PRO A 95 3.19 -8.80 6.87
CA PRO A 95 2.18 -7.84 6.41
C PRO A 95 0.92 -8.54 5.89
N ARG A 96 1.05 -9.64 5.15
CA ARG A 96 -0.12 -10.38 4.65
C ARG A 96 -0.89 -11.06 5.77
N LEU A 97 -0.22 -11.54 6.82
CA LEU A 97 -0.87 -12.04 8.02
C LEU A 97 -1.65 -10.94 8.77
N MET A 98 -1.07 -9.74 8.94
CA MET A 98 -1.79 -8.62 9.55
C MET A 98 -3.05 -8.26 8.74
N LEU A 99 -2.96 -8.31 7.41
CA LEU A 99 -4.10 -8.09 6.52
C LEU A 99 -5.17 -9.19 6.68
N ARG A 100 -4.77 -10.46 6.76
CA ARG A 100 -5.68 -11.59 7.03
C ARG A 100 -6.40 -11.39 8.36
N ALA A 101 -5.67 -11.04 9.43
CA ALA A 101 -6.24 -10.82 10.75
C ALA A 101 -7.30 -9.71 10.74
N ARG A 102 -7.01 -8.57 10.13
CA ARG A 102 -8.00 -7.48 9.96
C ARG A 102 -9.21 -7.90 9.12
N ALA A 103 -8.99 -8.66 8.05
CA ALA A 103 -10.06 -9.11 7.17
C ALA A 103 -11.00 -10.10 7.89
N ALA A 104 -10.45 -11.05 8.65
CA ALA A 104 -11.22 -12.01 9.43
C ALA A 104 -12.01 -11.32 10.56
N GLU A 105 -11.38 -10.38 11.27
CA GLU A 105 -12.03 -9.57 12.30
C GLU A 105 -13.20 -8.76 11.72
N ALA A 106 -12.97 -8.06 10.60
CA ALA A 106 -13.99 -7.28 9.92
C ALA A 106 -15.15 -8.15 9.40
N ARG A 107 -14.89 -9.41 9.01
CA ARG A 107 -15.93 -10.35 8.58
C ARG A 107 -16.79 -10.81 9.75
N LYS A 108 -16.21 -11.04 10.93
CA LYS A 108 -16.94 -11.53 12.11
C LYS A 108 -17.66 -10.42 12.87
N HIS A 109 -17.01 -9.28 13.05
CA HIS A 109 -17.48 -8.19 13.91
C HIS A 109 -18.00 -6.97 13.12
N GLY A 110 -17.83 -6.97 11.80
CA GLY A 110 -18.11 -5.81 10.96
C GLY A 110 -16.99 -4.78 10.98
N VAL A 111 -17.17 -3.72 10.22
CA VAL A 111 -16.23 -2.59 10.14
C VAL A 111 -16.73 -1.46 11.03
N ALA A 112 -15.85 -0.88 11.83
CA ALA A 112 -16.18 0.26 12.68
C ALA A 112 -16.73 1.43 11.86
N PHE A 113 -17.62 2.24 12.44
CA PHE A 113 -18.17 3.41 11.77
C PHE A 113 -17.07 4.37 11.28
N GLN A 114 -16.05 4.61 12.13
CA GLN A 114 -14.89 5.42 11.80
C GLN A 114 -14.16 4.88 10.56
N ASP A 115 -13.86 3.59 10.52
CA ASP A 115 -13.17 2.97 9.38
C ASP A 115 -14.01 3.02 8.10
N ARG A 116 -15.32 2.82 8.22
CA ARG A 116 -16.25 2.93 7.09
C ARG A 116 -16.34 4.36 6.56
N LEU A 117 -16.39 5.35 7.45
CA LEU A 117 -16.38 6.76 7.09
C LEU A 117 -15.07 7.13 6.41
N LEU A 118 -13.93 6.87 7.05
CA LEU A 118 -12.60 7.20 6.53
C LEU A 118 -12.25 6.42 5.25
N GLY A 119 -12.76 5.20 5.10
CA GLY A 119 -12.63 4.40 3.88
C GLY A 119 -13.46 4.90 2.71
N ALA A 120 -14.50 5.70 2.94
CA ALA A 120 -15.34 6.29 1.90
C ALA A 120 -14.73 7.59 1.31
N THR A 121 -13.45 7.54 0.96
CA THR A 121 -12.65 8.69 0.52
C THR A 121 -13.23 9.41 -0.70
N ASP A 122 -13.75 8.66 -1.68
CA ASP A 122 -14.38 9.25 -2.87
C ASP A 122 -15.65 10.04 -2.54
N LEU A 123 -16.48 9.52 -1.64
CA LEU A 123 -17.72 10.18 -1.22
C LEU A 123 -17.39 11.45 -0.44
N ILE A 124 -16.50 11.35 0.55
CA ILE A 124 -16.05 12.49 1.36
C ILE A 124 -15.37 13.53 0.47
N GLY A 125 -14.51 13.09 -0.45
CA GLY A 125 -13.81 13.96 -1.39
C GLY A 125 -14.77 14.70 -2.31
N LYS A 126 -15.76 14.02 -2.91
CA LYS A 126 -16.77 14.66 -3.75
C LYS A 126 -17.60 15.68 -2.98
N LEU A 127 -18.15 15.30 -1.83
CA LEU A 127 -18.97 16.20 -1.01
C LEU A 127 -18.15 17.40 -0.55
N GLY A 128 -16.97 17.15 0.02
CA GLY A 128 -16.07 18.19 0.51
C GLY A 128 -15.60 19.13 -0.59
N SER A 129 -15.29 18.63 -1.80
CA SER A 129 -14.93 19.49 -2.95
C SER A 129 -16.10 20.35 -3.43
N LEU A 130 -17.32 19.79 -3.53
CA LEU A 130 -18.51 20.54 -3.95
C LEU A 130 -18.81 21.70 -2.97
N THR A 131 -18.66 21.45 -1.68
CA THR A 131 -18.92 22.43 -0.61
C THR A 131 -17.65 23.06 -0.04
N ALA A 132 -16.54 23.09 -0.79
CA ALA A 132 -15.20 23.36 -0.25
C ALA A 132 -15.07 24.58 0.69
N PRO A 133 -15.58 25.79 0.37
CA PRO A 133 -15.50 26.92 1.29
C PRO A 133 -16.18 26.64 2.65
N LEU A 134 -17.37 26.03 2.60
CA LEU A 134 -18.13 25.66 3.79
C LEU A 134 -17.44 24.54 4.56
N SER A 135 -17.01 23.48 3.88
CA SER A 135 -16.33 22.34 4.50
C SER A 135 -15.03 22.74 5.20
N ASN A 136 -14.27 23.65 4.62
CA ASN A 136 -13.04 24.19 5.23
C ASN A 136 -13.36 25.03 6.46
N TRP A 137 -14.36 25.92 6.38
CA TRP A 137 -14.78 26.75 7.51
C TRP A 137 -15.27 25.91 8.70
N VAL A 138 -16.13 24.91 8.44
CA VAL A 138 -16.62 23.97 9.47
C VAL A 138 -15.48 23.14 10.07
N SER A 139 -14.49 22.73 9.27
CA SER A 139 -13.34 21.95 9.74
C SER A 139 -12.38 22.74 10.65
N GLU A 140 -12.43 24.07 10.61
CA GLU A 140 -11.66 24.96 11.48
C GLU A 140 -12.39 25.24 12.81
N TRP A 141 -13.69 24.96 12.90
CA TRP A 141 -14.48 25.23 14.09
C TRP A 141 -14.16 24.24 15.24
N ARG A 142 -13.74 24.77 16.40
CA ARG A 142 -13.33 23.99 17.58
C ARG A 142 -14.41 23.02 18.09
N LEU A 143 -15.67 23.44 18.07
CA LEU A 143 -16.79 22.60 18.52
C LEU A 143 -16.98 21.41 17.59
N HIS A 144 -16.93 21.64 16.28
CA HIS A 144 -16.98 20.58 15.29
C HIS A 144 -15.79 19.60 15.43
N ARG A 145 -14.60 20.10 15.76
CA ARG A 145 -13.42 19.24 16.01
C ARG A 145 -13.57 18.38 17.27
N ALA A 146 -14.15 18.93 18.34
CA ALA A 146 -14.47 18.15 19.54
C ALA A 146 -15.54 17.08 19.25
N PHE A 147 -16.56 17.43 18.47
CA PHE A 147 -17.58 16.50 18.00
C PHE A 147 -16.99 15.38 17.14
N LEU A 148 -16.13 15.72 16.17
CA LEU A 148 -15.44 14.73 15.33
C LEU A 148 -14.55 13.80 16.16
N GLN A 149 -13.90 14.29 17.21
CA GLN A 149 -13.14 13.43 18.12
C GLN A 149 -14.06 12.44 18.85
N ALA A 150 -15.19 12.91 19.36
CA ALA A 150 -16.13 12.07 20.10
C ALA A 150 -16.81 11.01 19.21
N VAL A 151 -17.13 11.34 17.96
CA VAL A 151 -17.89 10.46 17.06
C VAL A 151 -16.99 9.63 16.14
N ALA A 152 -15.99 10.26 15.53
CA ALA A 152 -15.14 9.64 14.52
C ALA A 152 -13.72 9.33 15.04
N GLY A 153 -13.43 9.54 16.33
CA GLY A 153 -12.13 9.23 16.93
C GLY A 153 -10.96 10.07 16.41
N ILE A 154 -11.22 11.08 15.58
CA ILE A 154 -10.17 11.93 15.01
C ILE A 154 -9.76 12.97 16.05
N HIS A 155 -8.52 12.89 16.52
CA HIS A 155 -8.01 13.82 17.53
C HIS A 155 -8.26 15.29 17.16
N LYS A 156 -8.81 16.08 18.09
CA LYS A 156 -9.21 17.48 17.84
C LYS A 156 -8.08 18.37 17.34
N ASP A 157 -6.82 18.05 17.64
CA ASP A 157 -5.65 18.84 17.20
C ASP A 157 -5.06 18.33 15.87
N ARG A 158 -5.66 17.31 15.26
CA ARG A 158 -5.22 16.78 13.97
C ARG A 158 -5.38 17.81 12.87
N ARG A 159 -4.34 18.02 12.05
CA ARG A 159 -4.46 18.83 10.84
C ARG A 159 -5.28 18.06 9.80
N LEU A 160 -6.49 18.54 9.52
CA LEU A 160 -7.37 17.99 8.49
C LEU A 160 -6.98 18.58 7.12
N PRO A 161 -7.05 17.78 6.04
CA PRO A 161 -6.82 18.29 4.69
C PRO A 161 -7.89 19.32 4.31
N ARG A 162 -7.49 20.34 3.56
CA ARG A 162 -8.44 21.31 2.98
C ARG A 162 -9.04 20.76 1.70
N PHE A 163 -10.34 21.00 1.52
CA PHE A 163 -11.03 20.69 0.28
C PHE A 163 -10.86 21.83 -0.73
N HIS A 164 -10.81 21.46 -2.00
CA HIS A 164 -10.75 22.37 -3.14
C HIS A 164 -11.87 22.03 -4.12
N ARG A 165 -12.50 23.06 -4.71
CA ARG A 165 -13.57 22.87 -5.73
C ARG A 165 -13.06 22.13 -6.97
N GLU A 166 -11.83 22.42 -7.35
CA GLU A 166 -11.18 21.75 -8.45
C GLU A 166 -10.57 20.41 -7.99
N THR A 167 -10.98 19.32 -8.63
CA THR A 167 -10.38 18.00 -8.42
C THR A 167 -9.18 17.81 -9.34
N PHE A 168 -8.23 16.95 -8.92
CA PHE A 168 -7.06 16.60 -9.74
C PHE A 168 -7.48 16.09 -11.14
N SER A 169 -8.47 15.21 -11.22
CA SER A 169 -8.93 14.66 -12.50
C SER A 169 -9.52 15.74 -13.42
N SER A 170 -10.25 16.72 -12.88
CA SER A 170 -10.78 17.85 -13.65
C SER A 170 -9.65 18.73 -14.19
N TRP A 171 -8.72 19.12 -13.31
CA TRP A 171 -7.53 19.89 -13.65
C TRP A 171 -6.69 19.18 -14.73
N PHE A 172 -6.45 17.88 -14.56
CA PHE A 172 -5.63 17.07 -15.47
C PHE A 172 -6.24 16.99 -16.87
N ARG A 173 -7.55 16.74 -16.99
CA ARG A 173 -8.26 16.73 -18.29
C ARG A 173 -8.19 18.07 -18.99
N ARG A 174 -8.42 19.17 -18.25
CA ARG A 174 -8.31 20.52 -18.81
C ARG A 174 -6.92 20.81 -19.34
N ARG A 175 -5.88 20.41 -18.59
CA ARG A 175 -4.48 20.61 -19.00
C ARG A 175 -4.09 19.75 -20.20
N ALA A 176 -4.51 18.48 -20.26
CA ALA A 176 -4.26 17.62 -21.41
C ALA A 176 -4.89 18.20 -22.70
N GLY A 177 -6.11 18.73 -22.60
CA GLY A 177 -6.77 19.43 -23.71
C GLY A 177 -6.01 20.70 -24.14
N GLN A 178 -5.42 21.44 -23.20
CA GLN A 178 -4.61 22.62 -23.50
C GLN A 178 -3.26 22.27 -24.14
N THR A 179 -2.62 21.16 -23.77
CA THR A 179 -1.39 20.68 -24.43
C THR A 179 -1.68 20.23 -25.85
N GLY A 180 -2.80 19.52 -26.07
CA GLY A 180 -3.26 19.15 -27.42
C GLY A 180 -3.55 20.38 -28.29
N ALA A 181 -4.28 21.36 -27.75
CA ALA A 181 -4.58 22.61 -28.45
C ALA A 181 -3.31 23.44 -28.74
N ARG A 182 -2.32 23.47 -27.83
CA ARG A 182 -1.02 24.12 -28.07
C ARG A 182 -0.17 23.40 -29.11
N ALA A 183 -0.19 22.07 -29.13
CA ALA A 183 0.48 21.30 -30.19
C ALA A 183 -0.17 21.53 -31.56
N SER A 184 -1.51 21.61 -31.62
CA SER A 184 -2.23 21.97 -32.85
C SER A 184 -2.01 23.42 -33.28
N ALA A 185 -1.88 24.37 -32.35
CA ALA A 185 -1.59 25.77 -32.66
C ALA A 185 -0.12 26.01 -33.08
N ALA A 186 0.83 25.27 -32.50
CA ALA A 186 2.23 25.28 -32.91
C ALA A 186 2.46 24.62 -34.29
N GLY A 187 1.51 23.81 -34.77
CA GLY A 187 1.51 23.23 -36.11
C GLY A 187 1.04 24.16 -37.23
N VAL A 188 0.68 25.42 -36.95
CA VAL A 188 0.13 26.37 -37.95
C VAL A 188 1.05 27.59 -38.18
N ALA A 189 2.27 27.60 -37.65
CA ALA A 189 3.27 28.63 -37.93
C ALA A 189 4.51 28.01 -38.59
N GLY A 190 4.36 27.54 -39.83
CA GLY A 190 5.44 26.91 -40.60
C GLY A 190 5.05 26.69 -42.05
N GLN A 191 4.89 27.80 -42.77
CA GLN A 191 5.05 27.99 -44.22
C GLN A 191 4.86 26.79 -45.16
N THR A 192 3.88 26.96 -46.04
CA THR A 192 3.90 26.54 -47.44
C THR A 192 5.32 26.37 -48.00
N GLY A 193 5.71 25.14 -48.28
CA GLY A 193 6.97 24.81 -48.91
C GLY A 193 7.05 23.31 -49.19
N ALA A 194 6.71 22.93 -50.41
CA ALA A 194 6.75 21.56 -50.89
C ALA A 194 8.10 20.89 -50.61
N ARG A 195 8.05 19.66 -50.06
CA ARG A 195 8.64 18.46 -50.69
C ARG A 195 8.27 17.22 -49.88
N ALA A 196 7.53 16.33 -50.54
CA ALA A 196 7.36 14.96 -50.13
C ALA A 196 8.73 14.26 -50.07
N SER A 197 8.95 13.47 -49.02
CA SER A 197 9.76 12.25 -49.08
C SER A 197 9.23 11.29 -48.02
N ALA A 198 8.65 10.21 -48.51
CA ALA A 198 8.15 9.08 -47.76
C ALA A 198 9.31 8.28 -47.16
N ALA A 199 9.19 7.90 -45.89
CA ALA A 199 9.78 6.68 -45.34
C ALA A 199 9.01 6.34 -44.06
N GLY A 200 7.93 5.56 -44.21
CA GLY A 200 7.25 4.95 -43.08
C GLY A 200 8.08 3.79 -42.54
N VAL A 201 8.08 3.63 -41.21
CA VAL A 201 8.24 2.31 -40.60
C VAL A 201 7.23 2.22 -39.46
N ALA A 202 6.23 1.36 -39.67
CA ALA A 202 5.21 1.01 -38.71
C ALA A 202 5.81 0.20 -37.56
N GLY A 203 5.50 0.59 -36.32
CA GLY A 203 5.76 -0.22 -35.14
C GLY A 203 4.77 -1.40 -35.09
N GLN A 204 5.26 -2.62 -35.35
CA GLN A 204 4.49 -3.84 -35.17
C GLN A 204 4.40 -4.20 -33.69
N THR A 205 3.16 -4.32 -33.23
CA THR A 205 2.73 -4.97 -32.00
C THR A 205 3.06 -6.47 -32.05
N GLY A 206 3.91 -6.95 -31.14
CA GLY A 206 4.20 -8.38 -31.00
C GLY A 206 3.14 -9.10 -30.17
N ALA A 207 2.24 -9.82 -30.86
CA ALA A 207 1.49 -10.94 -30.32
C ALA A 207 2.15 -12.27 -30.77
N ARG A 208 2.12 -13.23 -29.86
CA ARG A 208 2.71 -14.59 -29.88
C ARG A 208 2.63 -15.34 -31.23
N ALA A 209 3.68 -16.09 -31.57
CA ALA A 209 3.70 -17.57 -31.53
C ALA A 209 4.97 -18.16 -32.19
N SER A 210 5.54 -19.14 -31.48
CA SER A 210 6.30 -20.34 -31.90
C SER A 210 6.91 -20.46 -33.31
N ALA A 211 8.21 -20.77 -33.38
CA ALA A 211 8.75 -22.11 -33.72
C ALA A 211 10.22 -22.06 -34.19
N ALA A 212 11.02 -22.99 -33.63
CA ALA A 212 12.11 -23.77 -34.24
C ALA A 212 13.35 -23.11 -34.92
N GLY A 213 14.53 -23.68 -34.62
CA GLY A 213 15.76 -23.61 -35.44
C GLY A 213 16.84 -22.67 -34.86
N VAL A 214 17.74 -23.11 -33.97
CA VAL A 214 19.03 -23.83 -34.19
C VAL A 214 20.14 -22.97 -34.83
N ALA A 215 21.33 -23.09 -34.22
CA ALA A 215 22.66 -22.53 -34.54
C ALA A 215 22.91 -21.12 -33.96
N GLY A 216 23.90 -20.86 -33.10
CA GLY A 216 25.11 -21.59 -32.77
C GLY A 216 26.30 -20.65 -32.93
N GLN A 217 27.20 -20.64 -31.93
CA GLN A 217 28.56 -20.09 -31.95
C GLN A 217 28.68 -18.55 -31.83
N THR A 218 29.68 -17.92 -31.21
CA THR A 218 30.74 -18.25 -30.23
C THR A 218 31.53 -16.95 -30.05
N GLY A 219 31.99 -16.64 -28.83
CA GLY A 219 33.13 -15.74 -28.56
C GLY A 219 32.91 -14.26 -28.91
N ALA A 220 33.62 -13.28 -28.34
CA ALA A 220 34.74 -13.29 -27.41
C ALA A 220 34.69 -11.99 -26.60
N ARG A 221 35.15 -12.06 -25.35
CA ARG A 221 35.52 -10.89 -24.54
C ARG A 221 36.81 -10.29 -25.09
N ALA A 222 36.89 -8.96 -25.11
CA ALA A 222 38.17 -8.25 -25.00
C ALA A 222 37.97 -6.92 -24.28
N SER A 223 38.65 -6.79 -23.14
CA SER A 223 38.91 -5.55 -22.41
C SER A 223 40.00 -4.73 -23.10
N ALA A 224 39.89 -3.41 -23.00
CA ALA A 224 40.98 -2.44 -22.98
C ALA A 224 40.46 -1.24 -22.16
N ALA A 225 41.02 -0.94 -20.97
CA ALA A 225 42.11 0.02 -20.76
C ALA A 225 41.79 1.37 -21.44
N GLY A 226 41.56 2.49 -20.75
CA GLY A 226 42.27 3.03 -19.58
C GLY A 226 43.02 4.28 -20.07
N VAL A 227 42.54 5.47 -19.69
CA VAL A 227 43.24 6.76 -19.90
C VAL A 227 42.97 7.65 -18.67
N ALA A 228 44.07 8.22 -18.17
CA ALA A 228 44.26 9.16 -17.06
C ALA A 228 44.34 8.54 -15.66
#